data_AF-A0A661QG22-F1
#
_entry.id   AF-A0A661QG22-F1
#
_cell.length_a   1.000
_cell.length_b   1.000
_cell.length_c   1.000
_cell.angle_alpha   90.00
_cell.angle_beta   90.00
_cell.angle_gamma   90.00
#
_symmetry.space_group_name_H-M   'P 1'
#
loop_
_entity.id
_entity.type
_entity.pdbx_description
1 polymer ?
#
loop_
_entity_poly.entity_id
_entity_poly.type
_entity_poly.pdbx_seq_one_letter_code
_entity_poly.pdbx_strand_id
1 'polypeptide(L)' 'MLNNHQRLNGRQQNQLRPISFQRQFTRYAEGSVLVCCGETKVLCNASVEERVPP' A
#
# COMPACT_ATOMS: atom_id res chain seq x y z
N MET A 1 -26.95 22.80 11.41
CA MET A 1 -26.93 22.02 10.15
C MET A 1 -25.46 21.77 9.79
N LEU A 2 -24.78 20.83 10.44
CA LEU A 2 -23.44 20.43 10.00
C LEU A 2 -23.65 19.44 8.85
N ASN A 3 -23.35 19.87 7.62
CA ASN A 3 -23.30 18.96 6.47
C ASN A 3 -22.16 17.97 6.70
N ASN A 4 -22.49 16.86 7.36
CA ASN A 4 -21.57 15.95 8.03
C ASN A 4 -21.00 14.87 7.09
N HIS A 5 -20.68 15.23 5.85
CA HIS A 5 -20.31 14.27 4.80
C HIS A 5 -18.81 14.25 4.45
N GLN A 6 -17.95 14.91 5.23
CA GLN A 6 -16.50 14.84 5.07
C GLN A 6 -15.86 14.07 6.23
N ARG A 7 -14.86 13.23 5.91
CA ARG A 7 -14.05 12.51 6.89
C ARG A 7 -13.12 13.48 7.62
N LEU A 8 -12.55 13.07 8.76
CA LEU A 8 -11.64 13.87 9.60
C LEU A 8 -10.48 14.53 8.86
N ASN A 9 -10.04 13.96 7.73
CA ASN A 9 -8.96 14.48 6.91
C ASN A 9 -9.43 15.18 5.63
N GLY A 10 -10.66 15.70 5.63
CA GLY A 10 -11.25 16.46 4.51
C GLY A 10 -11.66 15.62 3.30
N ARG A 11 -11.46 14.30 3.34
CA ARG A 11 -11.77 13.39 2.23
C ARG A 11 -13.27 13.08 2.17
N GLN A 12 -13.79 12.86 0.96
CA GLN A 12 -15.14 12.34 0.74
C GLN A 12 -15.30 10.96 1.40
N GLN A 13 -16.53 10.56 1.73
CA GLN A 13 -16.80 9.26 2.36
C GLN A 13 -16.24 8.08 1.56
N ASN A 14 -16.36 8.14 0.22
CA ASN A 14 -15.93 7.10 -0.72
C ASN A 14 -14.51 7.30 -1.28
N GLN A 15 -13.82 8.39 -0.93
CA GLN A 15 -12.46 8.61 -1.40
C GLN A 15 -11.50 7.66 -0.65
N LEU A 16 -10.44 7.19 -1.32
CA LEU A 16 -9.33 6.42 -0.71
C LEU A 16 -8.19 7.33 -0.24
N ARG A 17 -7.45 6.92 0.81
CA ARG A 17 -6.23 7.64 1.22
C ARG A 17 -5.26 7.65 0.03
N PRO A 18 -4.32 8.62 -0.06
CA PRO A 18 -3.30 8.59 -1.10
C PRO A 18 -2.55 7.25 -1.10
N ILE A 19 -2.42 6.62 -2.27
CA ILE A 19 -1.73 5.34 -2.45
C ILE A 19 -0.51 5.56 -3.34
N SER A 20 0.64 5.02 -2.95
CA SER A 20 1.86 5.02 -3.77
C SER A 20 2.55 3.66 -3.76
N PHE A 21 3.20 3.33 -4.86
CA PHE A 21 3.97 2.11 -5.03
C PHE A 21 5.39 2.46 -5.46
N GLN A 22 6.38 2.06 -4.67
CA GLN A 22 7.79 2.11 -5.06
C GLN A 22 8.29 0.68 -5.28
N ARG A 23 8.50 0.33 -6.55
CA ARG A 23 9.06 -0.96 -6.96
C ARG A 23 10.56 -1.02 -6.71
N GLN A 24 11.11 -2.24 -6.67
CA GLN A 24 12.54 -2.50 -6.46
C GLN A 24 13.07 -1.78 -5.21
N PHE A 25 12.26 -1.79 -4.16
CA PHE A 25 12.55 -1.05 -2.93
C PHE A 25 13.74 -1.64 -2.18
N THR A 26 13.82 -2.97 -2.12
CA THR A 26 14.96 -3.69 -1.54
C THR A 26 15.87 -4.20 -2.65
N ARG A 27 17.18 -4.02 -2.45
CA ARG A 27 18.22 -4.39 -3.42
C ARG A 27 18.34 -5.91 -3.64
N TYR A 28 18.06 -6.69 -2.60
CA TYR A 28 18.38 -8.12 -2.55
C TYR A 28 17.19 -9.05 -2.75
N ALA A 29 15.95 -8.53 -2.71
CA ALA A 29 14.79 -9.35 -3.02
C ALA A 29 14.64 -9.47 -4.54
N GLU A 30 14.27 -10.65 -5.03
CA GLU A 30 13.99 -10.89 -6.45
C GLU A 30 12.82 -10.04 -6.94
N GLY A 31 11.80 -9.87 -6.09
CA GLY A 31 10.75 -8.87 -6.25
C GLY A 31 10.56 -8.08 -4.96
N SER A 32 10.43 -6.75 -5.06
CA SER A 32 10.08 -5.93 -3.89
C SER A 32 9.27 -4.70 -4.25
N VAL A 33 8.36 -4.34 -3.34
CA VAL A 33 7.54 -3.13 -3.42
C VAL A 33 7.31 -2.55 -2.02
N LEU A 34 7.53 -1.25 -1.87
CA LEU A 34 6.99 -0.48 -0.75
C LEU A 34 5.64 0.12 -1.16
N VAL A 35 4.59 -0.23 -0.42
CA VAL A 35 3.23 0.28 -0.60
C VAL A 35 2.89 1.23 0.53
N CYS A 36 2.47 2.45 0.20
CA CYS A 36 1.98 3.42 1.17
C CYS A 36 0.49 3.68 0.96
N CYS A 37 -0.31 3.70 2.03
CA CYS A 37 -1.73 4.04 2.04
C CYS A 37 -1.98 5.12 3.09
N GLY A 38 -1.69 6.37 2.74
CA GLY A 38 -1.45 7.44 3.71
C GLY A 38 -0.23 7.09 4.57
N GLU A 39 -0.39 7.16 5.88
CA GLU A 39 0.67 6.87 6.85
C GLU A 39 0.96 5.37 7.04
N THR A 40 0.08 4.49 6.55
CA THR A 40 0.32 3.04 6.62
C THR A 40 1.33 2.63 5.56
N LYS A 41 2.42 1.98 5.96
CA LYS A 41 3.47 1.48 5.06
C LYS A 41 3.56 -0.04 5.15
N VAL A 42 3.60 -0.71 4.01
CA VAL A 42 3.77 -2.16 3.90
C VAL A 42 4.93 -2.44 2.96
N LEU A 43 5.94 -3.17 3.46
CA LEU A 43 7.01 -3.71 2.64
C LEU A 43 6.67 -5.14 2.24
N CYS A 44 6.66 -5.41 0.94
CA CYS A 44 6.52 -6.75 0.38
C CYS A 44 7.83 -7.14 -0.31
N ASN A 45 8.39 -8.29 0.10
CA ASN A 45 9.47 -8.98 -0.60
C ASN A 45 8.91 -10.31 -1.12
N ALA A 46 9.22 -10.65 -2.36
CA ALA A 46 8.90 -11.91 -2.99
C ALA A 46 10.19 -12.65 -3.37
N SER A 47 10.12 -13.97 -3.30
CA SER A 47 11.16 -14.92 -3.71
C SER A 47 10.54 -16.05 -4.51
N VAL A 48 11.32 -16.65 -5.39
CA VAL A 48 10.95 -17.81 -6.18
C VAL A 48 11.63 -19.05 -5.60
N GLU A 49 10.86 -20.11 -5.39
CA GLU A 49 11.37 -21.42 -4.99
C GLU A 49 11.10 -22.41 -6.12
N GLU A 50 12.07 -23.29 -6.44
CA GLU A 50 11.91 -24.35 -7.46
C GLU A 50 11.07 -25.53 -6.96
N ARG A 51 10.09 -25.26 -6.09
CA ARG A 51 9.22 -26.26 -5.48
C ARG A 51 7.77 -25.99 -5.87
N VAL A 52 7.05 -27.04 -6.22
CA VAL A 52 5.59 -26.97 -6.38
C VAL A 52 4.92 -26.70 -5.02
N PRO A 53 3.98 -25.73 -4.93
CA PRO A 53 3.19 -25.50 -3.71
C PRO A 53 2.47 -26.78 -3.25
N PRO A 54 2.37 -27.04 -1.93
CA PRO A 54 1.58 -28.16 -1.40
C PRO A 54 0.07 -27.97 -1.61
#